data_AF-A0A7Y8PSR2-F1
#
_entry.id   AF-A0A7Y8PSR2-F1
#
_cell.length_a   1.000
_cell.length_b   1.000
_cell.length_c   1.000
_cell.angle_alpha   90.00
_cell.angle_beta   90.00
_cell.angle_gamma   90.00
#
_symmetry.space_group_name_H-M   'P 1'
#
loop_
_entity.id
_entity.type
_entity.pdbx_description
1 polymer ?
#
loop_
_entity_poly.entity_id
_entity_poly.type
_entity_poly.pdbx_seq_one_letter_code
_entity_poly.pdbx_strand_id
1 'polypeptide(L)'
;MKIKSTVLVLGLICSGVANADFQGSVIDVLDGGRVVVNTGGRNVVVKLRSIVTPFPNQNLYPQSRQVFERVVLNRQVSVRTDNGIDDTCVHGELLSNGVNLNEALLMTGFAWVFNPADATPQYMAIEEHNKLNKVGLWKPEYHFRFNDIALPPTIMVSSCISKGFFNTPEEEQIVFAQDNQKYNFFETIKCIFIGLFLGLGLWWGVHKFDNAGFDLYKHFRKKPKKKDDDDNIGLIKLSDNLSQVDD
;
A
#
# COMPACT_ATOMS: atom_id res chain seq x y z
N MET A 1 -39.68 3.54 4.41
CA MET A 1 -38.68 2.99 3.45
C MET A 1 -37.58 2.30 4.21
N LYS A 2 -37.16 1.09 3.82
CA LYS A 2 -35.97 0.43 4.38
C LYS A 2 -34.79 0.68 3.43
N ILE A 3 -33.98 1.69 3.73
CA ILE A 3 -32.70 1.90 3.04
C ILE A 3 -31.82 0.70 3.43
N LYS A 4 -31.57 -0.22 2.49
CA LYS A 4 -30.81 -1.43 2.76
C LYS A 4 -29.34 -1.07 3.02
N SER A 5 -28.76 -1.71 4.03
CA SER A 5 -27.40 -1.47 4.57
C SER A 5 -26.23 -1.69 3.58
N THR A 6 -26.51 -1.99 2.31
CA THR A 6 -25.54 -2.38 1.28
C THR A 6 -24.69 -1.24 0.74
N VAL A 7 -25.15 0.02 0.83
CA VAL A 7 -24.37 1.18 0.34
C VAL A 7 -23.16 1.47 1.24
N LEU A 8 -23.26 1.20 2.55
CA LEU A 8 -22.17 1.42 3.51
C LEU A 8 -20.96 0.49 3.26
N VAL A 9 -21.19 -0.71 2.73
CA VAL A 9 -20.16 -1.74 2.55
C VAL A 9 -19.28 -1.43 1.32
N LEU A 10 -19.85 -0.84 0.27
CA LEU A 10 -19.12 -0.58 -0.99
C LEU A 10 -18.10 0.57 -0.87
N GLY A 11 -18.29 1.49 0.10
CA GLY A 11 -17.38 2.61 0.34
C GLY A 11 -16.05 2.23 1.00
N LEU A 12 -15.95 1.07 1.65
CA LEU A 12 -14.74 0.66 2.38
C LEU A 12 -13.62 0.07 1.50
N ILE A 13 -13.90 -0.25 0.24
CA ILE A 13 -13.01 -1.10 -0.58
C ILE A 13 -11.87 -0.28 -1.25
N CYS A 14 -11.97 1.05 -1.26
CA CYS A 14 -10.95 1.92 -1.89
C CYS A 14 -9.85 2.40 -0.91
N SER A 15 -9.52 1.60 0.12
CA SER A 15 -8.29 1.78 0.88
C SER A 15 -7.13 1.26 0.04
N GLY A 16 -6.39 2.16 -0.61
CA GLY A 16 -5.19 1.80 -1.37
C GLY A 16 -4.19 1.07 -0.47
N VAL A 17 -4.02 -0.25 -0.68
CA VAL A 17 -3.05 -1.07 0.04
C VAL A 17 -1.63 -0.66 -0.36
N ALA A 18 -1.08 0.27 0.41
CA ALA A 18 0.36 0.49 0.45
C ALA A 18 1.00 -0.77 1.03
N ASN A 19 1.54 -1.64 0.17
CA ASN A 19 2.31 -2.80 0.61
C ASN A 19 3.45 -2.34 1.53
N ALA A 20 3.44 -2.88 2.74
CA ALA A 20 4.51 -2.85 3.71
C ALA A 20 4.36 -4.15 4.51
N ASP A 21 5.46 -4.87 4.65
CA ASP A 21 5.48 -6.25 5.11
C ASP A 21 5.22 -6.36 6.61
N PHE A 22 5.59 -5.31 7.36
CA PHE A 22 5.23 -5.13 8.77
C PHE A 22 5.26 -3.67 9.20
N GLN A 23 4.78 -3.41 10.42
CA GLN A 23 4.77 -2.08 11.04
C GLN A 23 5.28 -2.16 12.49
N GLY A 24 5.78 -1.05 13.00
CA GLY A 24 6.24 -0.92 14.38
C GLY A 24 6.75 0.47 14.71
N SER A 25 7.17 0.67 15.96
CA SER A 25 7.82 1.92 16.39
C SER A 25 9.34 1.76 16.38
N VAL A 26 10.07 2.74 15.87
CA VAL A 26 11.54 2.75 15.97
C VAL A 26 11.94 3.13 17.41
N ILE A 27 12.45 2.15 18.15
CA ILE A 27 12.81 2.30 19.57
C ILE A 27 14.30 2.57 19.80
N ASP A 28 15.16 2.22 18.84
CA ASP A 28 16.60 2.44 18.93
C ASP A 28 17.21 2.57 17.53
N VAL A 29 18.38 3.18 17.47
CA VAL A 29 19.20 3.36 16.26
C VAL A 29 20.55 2.66 16.50
N LEU A 30 21.11 2.05 15.46
CA LEU A 30 22.37 1.31 15.51
C LEU A 30 23.32 1.82 14.40
N ASP A 31 24.60 1.53 14.55
CA ASP A 31 25.62 2.04 13.63
C ASP A 31 25.46 1.48 12.21
N GLY A 32 25.85 2.29 11.21
CA GLY A 32 25.86 1.89 9.81
C GLY A 32 24.47 1.73 9.20
N GLY A 33 23.58 2.72 9.41
CA GLY A 33 22.24 2.72 8.84
C GLY A 33 21.37 1.56 9.32
N ARG A 34 21.37 1.24 10.62
CA ARG A 34 20.50 0.20 11.21
C ARG A 34 19.59 0.80 12.27
N VAL A 35 18.41 0.22 12.46
CA VAL A 35 17.44 0.60 13.50
C VAL A 35 16.85 -0.64 14.16
N VAL A 36 16.27 -0.45 15.35
CA VAL A 36 15.45 -1.46 16.02
C VAL A 36 13.98 -1.04 15.95
N VAL A 37 13.17 -1.82 15.25
CA VAL A 37 11.72 -1.64 15.14
C VAL A 37 11.02 -2.58 16.11
N ASN A 38 10.27 -2.03 17.06
CA ASN A 38 9.41 -2.81 17.94
C ASN A 38 8.04 -3.01 17.28
N THR A 39 7.64 -4.25 17.05
CA THR A 39 6.36 -4.61 16.41
C THR A 39 5.29 -5.01 17.42
N GLY A 40 5.35 -4.49 18.66
CA GLY A 40 4.41 -4.81 19.75
C GLY A 40 4.60 -6.17 20.42
N GLY A 41 5.41 -7.07 19.86
CA GLY A 41 5.74 -8.38 20.44
C GLY A 41 7.18 -8.86 20.21
N ARG A 42 7.95 -8.16 19.36
CA ARG A 42 9.38 -8.42 19.12
C ARG A 42 10.11 -7.15 18.70
N ASN A 43 11.43 -7.18 18.87
CA ASN A 43 12.36 -6.19 18.34
C ASN A 43 13.01 -6.77 17.08
N VAL A 44 12.84 -6.09 15.94
CA VAL A 44 13.39 -6.48 14.64
C VAL A 44 14.49 -5.50 14.26
N VAL A 45 15.67 -6.00 13.91
CA VAL A 45 16.78 -5.16 13.41
C VAL A 45 16.60 -4.94 11.91
N VAL A 46 16.38 -3.70 11.51
CA VAL A 46 16.22 -3.29 10.11
C VAL A 46 17.43 -2.47 9.68
N LYS A 47 18.14 -2.93 8.65
CA LYS A 47 19.14 -2.14 7.93
C LYS A 47 18.46 -1.35 6.83
N LEU A 48 18.76 -0.07 6.74
CA LEU A 48 18.26 0.79 5.67
C LEU A 48 18.75 0.26 4.32
N ARG A 49 17.79 0.05 3.42
CA ARG A 49 18.03 -0.35 2.04
C ARG A 49 18.83 0.72 1.29
N SER A 50 19.82 0.27 0.53
CA SER A 50 20.64 1.01 -0.44
C SER A 50 21.50 2.16 0.11
N ILE A 51 21.24 2.64 1.32
CA ILE A 51 21.99 3.73 1.98
C ILE A 51 22.69 3.26 3.25
N VAL A 52 23.68 4.03 3.70
CA VAL A 52 24.39 3.79 4.97
C VAL A 52 24.79 5.12 5.62
N THR A 53 24.90 5.13 6.94
CA THR A 53 25.49 6.23 7.73
C THR A 53 26.94 5.92 8.09
N PRO A 54 27.75 6.89 8.55
CA PRO A 54 29.07 6.62 9.06
C PRO A 54 29.05 5.64 10.24
N PHE A 55 30.17 4.97 10.44
CA PHE A 55 30.50 4.14 11.61
C PHE A 55 31.34 4.92 12.63
N PRO A 56 31.46 4.48 13.90
CA PRO A 56 32.15 5.21 14.97
C PRO A 56 33.60 5.66 14.68
N ASN A 57 34.29 4.98 13.76
CA ASN A 57 35.66 5.29 13.33
C ASN A 57 35.74 6.21 12.10
N GLN A 58 34.62 6.76 11.62
CA GLN A 58 34.54 7.61 10.44
C GLN A 58 34.24 9.06 10.79
N ASN A 59 34.67 9.99 9.93
CA ASN A 59 34.45 11.42 10.12
C ASN A 59 32.95 11.75 10.14
N LEU A 60 32.57 12.78 10.91
CA LEU A 60 31.19 13.21 11.13
C LEU A 60 30.22 12.15 11.70
N TYR A 61 30.72 11.04 12.25
CA TYR A 61 29.88 10.02 12.88
C TYR A 61 28.93 10.59 13.97
N PRO A 62 29.39 11.37 14.98
CA PRO A 62 28.49 11.90 16.02
C PRO A 62 27.37 12.78 15.46
N GLN A 63 27.70 13.60 14.45
CA GLN A 63 26.75 14.48 13.76
C GLN A 63 25.73 13.65 12.96
N SER A 64 26.18 12.68 12.16
CA SER A 64 25.28 11.80 11.40
C SER A 64 24.38 10.98 12.32
N ARG A 65 24.93 10.43 13.41
CA ARG A 65 24.18 9.69 14.44
C ARG A 65 23.02 10.53 14.99
N GLN A 66 23.29 11.78 15.37
CA GLN A 66 22.27 12.70 15.89
C GLN A 66 21.22 13.08 14.84
N VAL A 67 21.61 13.21 13.57
CA VAL A 67 20.67 13.44 12.45
C VAL A 67 19.77 12.21 12.25
N PHE A 68 20.37 11.03 12.21
CA PHE A 68 19.69 9.76 11.99
C PHE A 68 18.62 9.54 13.07
N GLU A 69 18.98 9.69 14.35
CA GLU A 69 18.04 9.62 15.47
C GLU A 69 16.85 10.59 15.31
N ARG A 70 17.09 11.86 14.92
CA ARG A 70 16.00 12.83 14.68
C ARG A 70 15.09 12.46 13.51
N VAL A 71 15.64 11.76 12.50
CA VAL A 71 14.88 11.33 11.32
C VAL A 71 14.03 10.10 11.61
N VAL A 72 14.47 9.15 12.45
CA VAL A 72 13.77 7.85 12.62
C VAL A 72 13.25 7.55 14.02
N LEU A 73 13.90 8.00 15.10
CA LEU A 73 13.61 7.53 16.46
C LEU A 73 12.20 7.98 16.92
N ASN A 74 11.53 7.10 17.68
CA ASN A 74 10.16 7.28 18.19
C ASN A 74 9.08 7.47 17.10
N ARG A 75 9.37 7.14 15.84
CA ARG A 75 8.38 7.17 14.76
C ARG A 75 7.71 5.81 14.59
N GLN A 76 6.40 5.84 14.43
CA GLN A 76 5.67 4.72 13.84
C GLN A 76 6.07 4.60 12.37
N VAL A 77 6.55 3.42 11.98
CA VAL A 77 7.01 3.11 10.63
C VAL A 77 6.31 1.86 10.08
N SER A 78 6.11 1.88 8.77
CA SER A 78 5.79 0.73 7.94
C SER A 78 7.07 0.35 7.19
N VAL A 79 7.51 -0.90 7.33
CA VAL A 79 8.75 -1.40 6.72
C VAL A 79 8.41 -2.10 5.41
N ARG A 80 9.07 -1.69 4.32
CA ARG A 80 9.09 -2.44 3.05
C ARG A 80 10.39 -3.20 2.96
N THR A 81 10.31 -4.51 2.74
CA THR A 81 11.47 -5.39 2.65
C THR A 81 11.27 -6.48 1.59
N ASP A 82 12.37 -7.04 1.09
CA ASP A 82 12.34 -8.13 0.09
C ASP A 82 12.68 -9.48 0.76
N ASN A 83 13.03 -9.44 2.05
CA ASN A 83 13.49 -10.58 2.84
C ASN A 83 12.64 -10.72 4.11
N GLY A 84 12.70 -11.89 4.75
CA GLY A 84 11.73 -12.25 5.79
C GLY A 84 11.91 -11.44 7.07
N ILE A 85 10.80 -11.10 7.75
CA ILE A 85 10.84 -10.46 9.09
C ILE A 85 11.53 -11.35 10.15
N ASP A 86 11.65 -12.65 9.89
CA ASP A 86 12.34 -13.62 10.75
C ASP A 86 13.86 -13.72 10.45
N ASP A 87 14.37 -12.99 9.45
CA ASP A 87 15.80 -12.93 9.15
C ASP A 87 16.58 -12.17 10.23
N THR A 88 17.84 -12.54 10.44
CA THR A 88 18.73 -11.92 11.43
C THR A 88 19.03 -10.44 11.15
N CYS A 89 18.82 -9.98 9.92
CA CYS A 89 18.88 -8.58 9.53
C CYS A 89 17.94 -8.32 8.35
N VAL A 90 16.87 -7.55 8.58
CA VAL A 90 15.92 -7.16 7.53
C VAL A 90 16.51 -6.01 6.72
N HIS A 91 16.51 -6.08 5.38
CA HIS A 91 16.93 -4.99 4.51
C HIS A 91 15.70 -4.25 3.95
N GLY A 92 15.48 -3.01 4.37
CA GLY A 92 14.22 -2.33 4.05
C GLY A 92 14.21 -0.81 4.00
N GLU A 93 13.12 -0.30 3.45
CA GLU A 93 12.74 1.12 3.51
C GLU A 93 11.78 1.35 4.66
N LEU A 94 12.00 2.43 5.42
CA LEU A 94 11.13 2.83 6.52
C LEU A 94 10.19 3.95 6.03
N LEU A 95 8.88 3.72 6.04
CA LEU A 95 7.88 4.72 5.69
C LEU A 95 7.13 5.20 6.92
N SER A 96 7.09 6.50 7.17
CA SER A 96 6.31 7.12 8.25
C SER A 96 5.40 8.19 7.70
N ASN A 97 4.08 8.06 7.91
CA ASN A 97 3.07 8.99 7.38
C ASN A 97 3.19 9.27 5.87
N GLY A 98 3.57 8.26 5.09
CA GLY A 98 3.79 8.37 3.63
C GLY A 98 5.17 8.88 3.20
N VAL A 99 6.01 9.34 4.14
CA VAL A 99 7.38 9.81 3.86
C VAL A 99 8.36 8.64 3.97
N ASN A 100 9.22 8.46 2.97
CA ASN A 100 10.34 7.52 3.01
C ASN A 100 11.48 8.11 3.85
N LEU A 101 11.78 7.51 5.00
CA LEU A 101 12.80 7.99 5.93
C LEU A 101 14.22 7.70 5.45
N ASN A 102 14.42 6.70 4.58
CA ASN A 102 15.71 6.45 3.93
C ASN A 102 16.04 7.63 3.01
N GLU A 103 15.09 8.02 2.16
CA GLU A 103 15.21 9.20 1.30
C GLU A 103 15.43 10.48 2.12
N ALA A 104 14.59 10.71 3.14
CA ALA A 104 14.71 11.89 4.02
C ALA A 104 16.08 11.96 4.71
N LEU A 105 16.65 10.83 5.14
CA LEU A 105 17.99 10.79 5.71
C LEU A 105 19.06 11.11 4.67
N LEU A 106 18.94 10.58 3.45
CA LEU A 106 19.86 10.86 2.35
C LEU A 106 19.82 12.35 1.96
N MET A 107 18.64 12.98 1.95
CA MET A 107 18.48 14.43 1.69
C MET A 107 19.20 15.33 2.72
N THR A 108 19.50 14.84 3.93
CA THR A 108 20.29 15.61 4.90
C THR A 108 21.79 15.68 4.56
N GLY A 109 22.26 14.85 3.62
CA GLY A 109 23.68 14.66 3.34
C GLY A 109 24.46 13.92 4.43
N PHE A 110 23.79 13.34 5.44
CA PHE A 110 24.41 12.54 6.51
C PHE A 110 24.33 11.02 6.31
N ALA A 111 23.85 10.58 5.16
CA ALA A 111 23.98 9.22 4.64
C ALA A 111 24.50 9.29 3.19
N TRP A 112 24.94 8.14 2.65
CA TRP A 112 25.34 7.99 1.25
C TRP A 112 24.80 6.67 0.68
N VAL A 113 24.78 6.54 -0.65
CA VAL A 113 24.36 5.32 -1.35
C VAL A 113 25.48 4.29 -1.25
N PHE A 114 25.19 3.16 -0.60
CA PHE A 114 26.13 2.06 -0.43
C PHE A 114 26.04 1.02 -1.55
N ASN A 115 24.83 0.70 -2.00
CA ASN A 115 24.63 -0.21 -3.13
C ASN A 115 23.83 0.49 -4.26
N PRO A 116 24.49 1.00 -5.30
CA PRO A 116 23.82 1.61 -6.45
C PRO A 116 22.90 0.67 -7.22
N ALA A 117 23.12 -0.65 -7.16
CA ALA A 117 22.26 -1.62 -7.86
C ALA A 117 20.87 -1.75 -7.23
N ASP A 118 20.77 -1.53 -5.91
CA ASP A 118 19.51 -1.54 -5.16
C ASP A 118 18.93 -0.11 -5.01
N ALA A 119 19.64 0.92 -5.46
CA ALA A 119 19.27 2.32 -5.26
C ALA A 119 18.25 2.78 -6.32
N THR A 120 17.27 3.57 -5.89
CA THR A 120 16.39 4.25 -6.84
C THR A 120 17.17 5.35 -7.58
N PRO A 121 16.79 5.71 -8.82
CA PRO A 121 17.40 6.85 -9.53
C PRO A 121 17.33 8.16 -8.72
N GLN A 122 16.27 8.31 -7.93
CA GLN A 122 16.07 9.42 -6.99
C GLN A 122 17.19 9.49 -5.92
N TYR A 123 17.60 8.35 -5.35
CA TYR A 123 18.69 8.32 -4.35
C TYR A 123 20.03 8.74 -4.97
N MET A 124 20.31 8.28 -6.17
CA MET A 124 21.52 8.68 -6.92
C MET A 124 21.53 10.20 -7.18
N ALA A 125 20.39 10.76 -7.61
CA ALA A 125 20.25 12.20 -7.85
C ALA A 125 20.39 13.04 -6.57
N ILE A 126 19.84 12.59 -5.43
CA ILE A 126 20.00 13.26 -4.12
C ILE A 126 21.48 13.24 -3.70
N GLU A 127 22.17 12.10 -3.86
CA GLU A 127 23.58 12.02 -3.51
C GLU A 127 24.45 12.91 -4.40
N GLU A 128 24.21 12.93 -5.71
CA GLU A 128 24.90 13.82 -6.65
C GLU A 128 24.67 15.30 -6.29
N HIS A 129 23.43 15.69 -6.00
CA HIS A 129 23.10 17.02 -5.51
C HIS A 129 23.86 17.38 -4.23
N ASN A 130 23.93 16.47 -3.26
CA ASN A 130 24.66 16.67 -2.02
C ASN A 130 26.18 16.80 -2.22
N LYS A 131 26.76 16.05 -3.17
CA LYS A 131 28.17 16.15 -3.57
C LYS A 131 28.47 17.51 -4.21
N LEU A 132 27.66 17.91 -5.19
CA LEU A 132 27.82 19.18 -5.92
C LEU A 132 27.72 20.39 -4.99
N ASN A 133 26.70 20.41 -4.11
CA ASN A 133 26.44 21.51 -3.19
C ASN A 133 27.24 21.44 -1.89
N LYS A 134 28.07 20.41 -1.71
CA LYS A 134 28.90 20.19 -0.50
C LYS A 134 28.03 20.21 0.77
N VAL A 135 27.08 19.27 0.84
CA VAL A 135 26.13 19.11 1.96
C VAL A 135 26.61 18.00 2.90
N GLY A 136 26.50 18.21 4.22
CA GLY A 136 26.75 17.18 5.24
C GLY A 136 28.14 16.53 5.12
N LEU A 137 28.17 15.22 4.84
CA LEU A 137 29.41 14.43 4.69
C LEU A 137 30.35 14.97 3.60
N TRP A 138 29.81 15.67 2.59
CA TRP A 138 30.58 16.23 1.49
C TRP A 138 31.21 17.61 1.82
N LYS A 139 31.09 18.08 3.07
CA LYS A 139 31.72 19.31 3.56
C LYS A 139 32.12 19.23 5.05
N PRO A 140 33.07 18.36 5.42
CA PRO A 140 33.37 18.05 6.82
C PRO A 140 33.78 19.28 7.67
N GLU A 141 34.41 20.27 7.06
CA GLU A 141 34.81 21.54 7.67
C GLU A 141 33.61 22.41 8.11
N TYR A 142 32.46 22.28 7.44
CA TYR A 142 31.24 23.04 7.71
C TYR A 142 30.07 22.09 7.96
N HIS A 143 30.13 21.36 9.07
CA HIS A 143 29.01 20.54 9.53
C HIS A 143 28.01 21.37 10.34
N PHE A 144 26.72 21.10 10.15
CA PHE A 144 25.67 21.62 11.00
C PHE A 144 25.89 21.14 12.44
N ARG A 145 26.03 22.07 13.40
CA ARG A 145 26.01 21.75 14.82
C ARG A 145 24.62 22.06 15.37
N PHE A 146 23.98 21.04 15.92
CA PHE A 146 22.77 21.23 16.71
C PHE A 146 23.17 21.85 18.05
N ASN A 147 22.96 23.16 18.21
CA ASN A 147 23.01 23.76 19.55
C ASN A 147 21.88 23.18 20.41
N ASP A 148 22.16 22.96 21.70
CA ASP A 148 21.46 22.04 22.62
C ASP A 148 20.03 22.44 23.07
N ILE A 149 19.21 22.99 22.16
CA ILE A 149 17.78 23.17 22.42
C ILE A 149 17.09 21.81 22.22
N ALA A 150 16.85 21.14 23.35
CA ALA A 150 16.20 19.84 23.45
C ALA A 150 14.71 19.90 23.07
N LEU A 151 14.44 19.96 21.76
CA LEU A 151 13.13 19.72 21.17
C LEU A 151 13.29 18.78 19.97
N PRO A 152 12.56 17.64 19.90
CA PRO A 152 12.36 16.98 18.61
C PRO A 152 11.60 17.98 17.73
N PRO A 153 12.13 18.37 16.56
CA PRO A 153 11.52 19.44 15.80
C PRO A 153 10.26 18.92 15.10
N THR A 154 9.10 19.12 15.73
CA THR A 154 7.81 19.25 15.02
C THR A 154 7.92 20.29 13.89
N ILE A 155 8.88 21.20 14.02
CA ILE A 155 9.30 22.20 13.03
C ILE A 155 9.96 21.59 11.78
N MET A 156 10.52 20.37 11.79
CA MET A 156 10.92 19.69 10.53
C MET A 156 9.72 19.27 9.66
N VAL A 157 8.48 19.47 10.15
CA VAL A 157 7.24 19.33 9.39
C VAL A 157 6.69 20.70 8.94
N SER A 158 7.37 21.83 9.22
CA SER A 158 6.92 23.17 8.79
C SER A 158 8.01 24.18 8.37
N SER A 159 9.29 23.95 8.64
CA SER A 159 10.35 24.96 8.38
C SER A 159 10.79 25.09 6.92
N CYS A 160 10.39 24.19 6.02
CA CYS A 160 10.60 24.39 4.58
C CYS A 160 9.75 25.53 3.99
N ILE A 161 8.86 26.16 4.77
CA ILE A 161 7.87 27.13 4.28
C ILE A 161 8.13 28.57 4.76
N SER A 162 8.96 28.84 5.79
CA SER A 162 8.94 30.18 6.44
C SER A 162 10.29 30.86 6.80
N LYS A 163 11.23 30.91 5.82
CA LYS A 163 12.41 31.82 5.69
C LYS A 163 13.80 31.20 5.96
N GLY A 164 14.73 31.53 5.05
CA GLY A 164 16.15 31.15 5.07
C GLY A 164 16.77 31.14 3.66
N PHE A 165 16.50 32.14 2.82
CA PHE A 165 17.33 33.35 2.70
C PHE A 165 18.75 33.07 2.15
N PHE A 166 18.83 32.70 0.87
CA PHE A 166 19.92 33.05 -0.03
C PHE A 166 19.33 33.51 -1.38
N ASN A 167 20.05 34.36 -2.10
CA ASN A 167 19.54 35.13 -3.23
C ASN A 167 19.45 34.30 -4.53
N THR A 168 18.51 33.35 -4.64
CA THR A 168 18.14 32.75 -5.92
C THR A 168 17.09 33.62 -6.64
N PRO A 169 17.37 34.11 -7.86
CA PRO A 169 16.42 34.88 -8.66
C PRO A 169 15.08 34.16 -8.82
N GLU A 170 13.98 34.93 -8.82
CA GLU A 170 12.60 34.42 -8.85
C GLU A 170 12.30 33.56 -10.09
N GLU A 171 12.99 33.84 -11.20
CA GLU A 171 12.92 33.11 -12.47
C GLU A 171 13.48 31.67 -12.41
N GLU A 172 14.38 31.34 -11.48
CA GLU A 172 14.90 29.97 -11.29
C GLU A 172 14.02 29.11 -10.37
N GLN A 173 13.13 29.73 -9.58
CA GLN A 173 12.26 29.03 -8.62
C GLN A 173 11.11 28.25 -9.29
N ILE A 174 10.92 28.42 -10.60
CA ILE A 174 9.80 27.85 -11.38
C ILE A 174 9.94 26.32 -11.57
N VAL A 175 11.16 25.77 -11.51
CA VAL A 175 11.42 24.36 -11.89
C VAL A 175 10.84 23.33 -10.90
N PHE A 176 10.74 23.65 -9.61
CA PHE A 176 10.19 22.71 -8.59
C PHE A 176 8.66 22.73 -8.47
N ALA A 177 7.98 23.76 -9.00
CA ALA A 177 6.52 23.82 -9.00
C ALA A 177 5.86 22.88 -10.03
N GLN A 178 6.67 22.32 -10.96
CA GLN A 178 6.19 21.60 -12.13
C GLN A 178 5.87 20.10 -11.89
N ASP A 179 6.23 19.54 -10.71
CA ASP A 179 5.91 18.14 -10.37
C ASP A 179 4.51 17.95 -9.74
N ASN A 180 3.72 19.04 -9.63
CA ASN A 180 2.31 19.03 -9.22
C ASN A 180 1.36 18.23 -10.15
N GLN A 181 1.87 17.67 -11.27
CA GLN A 181 1.09 16.86 -12.22
C GLN A 181 1.42 15.36 -12.21
N LYS A 182 2.30 14.88 -11.32
CA LYS A 182 2.63 13.44 -11.21
C LYS A 182 1.40 12.56 -10.93
N TYR A 183 0.37 13.13 -10.30
CA TYR A 183 -0.98 12.59 -10.26
C TYR A 183 -1.96 13.67 -10.71
N ASN A 184 -2.16 13.79 -12.02
CA ASN A 184 -3.12 14.74 -12.56
C ASN A 184 -4.52 14.47 -12.00
N PHE A 185 -5.03 15.41 -11.20
CA PHE A 185 -6.38 15.37 -10.61
C PHE A 185 -7.46 15.07 -11.65
N PHE A 186 -7.29 15.61 -12.87
CA PHE A 186 -8.14 15.33 -14.02
C PHE A 186 -8.08 13.89 -14.54
N GLU A 187 -6.93 13.21 -14.49
CA GLU A 187 -6.83 11.79 -14.85
C GLU A 187 -7.50 10.91 -13.79
N THR A 188 -7.34 11.22 -12.50
CA THR A 188 -8.07 10.54 -11.42
C THR A 188 -9.58 10.69 -11.61
N ILE A 189 -10.06 11.90 -11.94
CA ILE A 189 -11.48 12.16 -12.25
C ILE A 189 -11.95 11.38 -13.48
N LYS A 190 -11.16 11.31 -14.56
CA LYS A 190 -11.49 10.48 -15.74
C LYS A 190 -11.66 9.01 -15.37
N CYS A 191 -10.73 8.44 -14.60
CA CYS A 191 -10.85 7.06 -14.13
C CYS A 191 -12.12 6.82 -13.29
N ILE A 192 -12.49 7.76 -12.42
CA ILE A 192 -13.74 7.70 -11.62
C ILE A 192 -14.97 7.71 -12.54
N PHE A 193 -15.03 8.61 -13.53
CA PHE A 193 -16.14 8.66 -14.49
C PHE A 193 -16.24 7.41 -15.36
N ILE A 194 -15.11 6.86 -15.84
CA ILE A 194 -15.06 5.61 -16.60
C ILE A 194 -15.60 4.45 -15.74
N GLY A 195 -15.16 4.34 -14.48
CA GLY A 195 -15.65 3.33 -13.54
C GLY A 195 -17.17 3.44 -13.29
N LEU A 196 -17.69 4.66 -13.10
CA LEU A 196 -19.12 4.93 -12.97
C LEU A 196 -19.91 4.52 -14.21
N PHE A 197 -19.44 4.87 -15.41
CA PHE A 197 -20.11 4.49 -16.66
C PHE A 197 -20.12 2.98 -16.90
N LEU A 198 -19.01 2.29 -16.63
CA LEU A 198 -18.93 0.83 -16.74
C LEU A 198 -19.84 0.14 -15.71
N GLY A 199 -19.86 0.62 -14.46
CA GLY A 199 -20.73 0.09 -13.41
C GLY A 199 -22.22 0.26 -13.72
N LEU A 200 -22.63 1.46 -14.17
CA LEU A 200 -24.01 1.74 -14.59
C LEU A 200 -24.39 0.93 -15.85
N GLY A 201 -23.47 0.79 -16.81
CA GLY A 201 -23.66 -0.02 -18.01
C GLY A 201 -23.87 -1.51 -17.71
N LEU A 202 -23.06 -2.08 -16.80
CA LEU A 202 -23.24 -3.45 -16.31
C LEU A 202 -24.55 -3.63 -15.56
N TRP A 203 -24.89 -2.71 -14.66
CA TRP A 203 -26.15 -2.76 -13.90
C TRP A 203 -27.38 -2.69 -14.81
N TRP A 204 -27.37 -1.78 -15.79
CA TRP A 204 -28.44 -1.66 -16.78
C TRP A 204 -28.49 -2.87 -17.72
N GLY A 205 -27.33 -3.43 -18.09
CA GLY A 205 -27.22 -4.65 -18.88
C GLY A 205 -27.85 -5.86 -18.19
N VAL A 206 -27.52 -6.10 -16.92
CA VAL A 206 -28.14 -7.17 -16.10
C VAL A 206 -29.65 -6.94 -15.95
N HIS A 207 -30.07 -5.73 -15.58
CA HIS A 207 -31.49 -5.42 -15.42
C HIS A 207 -32.28 -5.57 -16.75
N LYS A 208 -31.66 -5.30 -17.90
CA LYS A 208 -32.27 -5.53 -19.21
C LYS A 208 -32.28 -7.01 -19.59
N PHE A 209 -31.25 -7.78 -19.21
CA PHE A 209 -31.18 -9.23 -19.42
C PHE A 209 -32.27 -9.96 -18.63
N ASP A 210 -32.44 -9.63 -17.35
CA ASP A 210 -33.49 -10.17 -16.49
C ASP A 210 -34.90 -9.84 -17.03
N ASN A 211 -35.13 -8.58 -17.42
CA ASN A 211 -36.39 -8.15 -18.04
C ASN A 211 -36.62 -8.70 -19.46
N ALA A 212 -35.60 -9.21 -20.15
CA ALA A 212 -35.74 -9.79 -21.49
C ALA A 212 -36.24 -11.24 -21.49
N GLY A 213 -36.39 -11.87 -20.31
CA GLY A 213 -37.01 -13.19 -20.18
C GLY A 213 -36.22 -14.34 -20.82
N PHE A 214 -34.90 -14.20 -20.95
CA PHE A 214 -34.02 -15.23 -21.53
C PHE A 214 -33.85 -16.43 -20.57
N ASP A 215 -34.80 -17.37 -20.61
CA ASP A 215 -34.70 -18.66 -19.91
C ASP A 215 -33.66 -19.58 -20.58
N LEU A 216 -32.39 -19.39 -20.22
CA LEU A 216 -31.27 -20.27 -20.58
C LEU A 216 -31.50 -21.73 -20.11
N TYR A 217 -32.38 -21.95 -19.13
CA TYR A 217 -32.67 -23.27 -18.57
C TYR A 217 -33.79 -24.01 -19.32
N LYS A 218 -34.41 -23.40 -20.33
CA LYS A 218 -35.47 -24.00 -21.16
C LYS A 218 -35.06 -25.33 -21.81
N HIS A 219 -33.78 -25.49 -22.16
CA HIS A 219 -33.24 -26.74 -22.73
C HIS A 219 -32.96 -27.84 -21.70
N PHE A 220 -32.85 -27.51 -20.41
CA PHE A 220 -32.58 -28.47 -19.34
C PHE A 220 -33.84 -29.01 -18.65
N ARG A 221 -35.02 -28.45 -18.95
CA ARG A 221 -36.30 -29.02 -18.48
C ARG A 221 -36.65 -30.31 -19.23
N LYS A 222 -36.41 -31.47 -18.60
CA LYS A 222 -37.01 -32.74 -19.02
C LYS A 222 -38.54 -32.59 -19.04
N LYS A 223 -39.18 -32.86 -20.19
CA LYS A 223 -40.65 -32.89 -20.28
C LYS A 223 -41.21 -33.98 -19.37
N PRO A 224 -42.30 -33.74 -18.62
CA PRO A 224 -42.99 -34.82 -17.92
C PRO A 224 -43.56 -35.82 -18.94
N LYS A 225 -43.49 -37.12 -18.63
CA LYS A 225 -44.18 -38.14 -19.43
C LYS A 225 -45.67 -37.87 -19.40
N LYS A 226 -46.34 -37.92 -20.55
CA LYS A 226 -47.79 -38.12 -20.58
C LYS A 226 -48.11 -39.43 -19.87
N LYS A 227 -49.18 -39.40 -19.09
CA LYS A 227 -49.89 -40.60 -18.66
C LYS A 227 -51.08 -40.68 -19.62
N ASP A 228 -51.11 -41.71 -20.44
CA ASP A 228 -52.20 -41.93 -21.39
C ASP A 228 -53.30 -42.68 -20.65
N ASP A 229 -54.45 -42.03 -20.48
CA ASP A 229 -55.69 -42.65 -20.01
C ASP A 229 -56.54 -42.95 -21.23
N ASP A 230 -56.66 -44.24 -21.58
CA ASP A 230 -57.91 -44.92 -21.95
C ASP A 230 -57.60 -46.35 -22.40
N ASP A 231 -58.19 -47.35 -21.72
CA ASP A 231 -58.79 -48.49 -22.43
C ASP A 231 -59.73 -49.34 -21.55
N ASN A 232 -60.93 -49.54 -22.09
CA ASN A 232 -61.87 -50.64 -21.89
C ASN A 232 -62.44 -50.98 -20.49
N ILE A 233 -63.69 -50.53 -20.32
CA ILE A 233 -64.78 -51.32 -19.75
C ILE A 233 -64.79 -52.73 -20.38
N GLY A 234 -64.58 -53.78 -19.58
CA GLY A 234 -64.46 -55.15 -20.08
C GLY A 234 -64.69 -56.25 -19.04
N LEU A 235 -65.96 -56.61 -18.84
CA LEU A 235 -66.44 -57.95 -18.44
C LEU A 235 -65.69 -58.70 -17.31
N ILE A 236 -66.09 -58.47 -16.05
CA ILE A 236 -65.99 -59.51 -15.03
C ILE A 236 -67.16 -60.49 -15.23
N LYS A 237 -66.93 -61.52 -16.04
CA LYS A 237 -67.73 -62.77 -16.08
C LYS A 237 -66.82 -63.98 -16.30
N LEU A 238 -66.24 -64.45 -15.20
CA LEU A 238 -65.80 -65.83 -14.99
C LEU A 238 -66.59 -66.29 -13.75
N SER A 239 -67.71 -66.95 -13.96
CA SER A 239 -67.85 -68.41 -14.10
C SER A 239 -68.15 -69.05 -12.75
N ASP A 240 -69.42 -69.36 -12.52
CA ASP A 240 -69.88 -70.17 -11.39
C ASP A 240 -69.28 -71.59 -11.41
N ASN A 241 -69.25 -72.19 -10.22
CA ASN A 241 -69.15 -73.62 -9.94
C ASN A 241 -67.83 -74.35 -10.27
N LEU A 242 -67.12 -74.73 -9.20
CA LEU A 242 -67.27 -76.09 -8.66
C LEU A 242 -67.01 -76.09 -7.13
N SER A 243 -67.93 -76.72 -6.38
CA SER A 243 -67.71 -77.71 -5.29
C SER A 243 -66.34 -77.70 -4.56
N GLN A 244 -66.17 -77.86 -3.25
CA GLN A 244 -66.92 -78.54 -2.16
C GLN A 244 -66.02 -78.38 -0.89
N VAL A 245 -66.52 -78.38 0.36
CA VAL A 245 -66.57 -79.54 1.31
C VAL A 245 -65.21 -80.26 1.44
N ASP A 246 -64.58 -80.50 2.59
CA ASP A 246 -64.77 -80.13 4.02
C ASP A 246 -63.32 -79.96 4.59
N ASP A 247 -63.02 -79.53 5.83
CA ASP A 247 -63.83 -79.23 7.03
C ASP A 247 -63.72 -77.74 7.44
#